data_AF-A0A8S9R792-F1
#
_entry.id   AF-A0A8S9R792-F1
#
_cell.length_a   1.000
_cell.length_b   1.000
_cell.length_c   1.000
_cell.angle_alpha   90.00
_cell.angle_beta   90.00
_cell.angle_gamma   90.00
#
_symmetry.space_group_name_H-M   'P 1'
#
loop_
_entity.id
_entity.type
_entity.pdbx_description
1 polymer ?
#
loop_
_entity_poly.entity_id
_entity_poly.type
_entity_poly.pdbx_seq_one_letter_code
_entity_poly.pdbx_strand_id
1 'polypeptide(L)'
;MSKIIEHLGKESAWYLGPFMRNGKRGYELVHQTSILKRCNVTPIVDKTPSAIEYFGVEEGIKVLEANVPKHGLSTLAVGIFYVCLGKEMEATNVFEEFAANHNLDLISNVIFEMGDELQSRLWSFHLPLSNTYEKTFKFPEDDFLASPSCLYRHAHTMDLEGSCKNCRLFWVCLNISKLL
;
A
#
# COMPACT_ATOMS: atom_id res chain seq x y z
N MET A 1 -4.49 34.08 -3.35
CA MET A 1 -4.82 32.65 -3.27
C MET A 1 -3.57 31.78 -3.05
N SER A 2 -2.46 31.96 -3.80
CA SER A 2 -1.24 31.14 -3.61
C SER A 2 -0.61 31.22 -2.21
N LYS A 3 -0.62 32.40 -1.55
CA LYS A 3 -0.08 32.55 -0.18
C LYS A 3 -0.84 31.73 0.88
N ILE A 4 -2.15 31.52 0.69
CA ILE A 4 -2.98 30.72 1.61
C ILE A 4 -2.68 29.23 1.41
N ILE A 5 -2.62 28.78 0.15
CA ILE A 5 -2.24 27.41 -0.23
C ILE A 5 -0.82 27.09 0.26
N GLU A 6 0.12 28.03 0.11
CA GLU A 6 1.49 27.87 0.60
C GLU A 6 1.56 27.75 2.13
N HIS A 7 0.77 28.55 2.85
CA HIS A 7 0.72 28.50 4.32
C HIS A 7 0.11 27.20 4.82
N LEU A 8 -1.03 26.79 4.26
CA LEU A 8 -1.69 25.53 4.56
C LEU A 8 -0.83 24.32 4.19
N GLY A 9 -0.16 24.36 3.03
CA GLY A 9 0.77 23.33 2.61
C GLY A 9 1.98 23.18 3.54
N LYS A 10 2.51 24.29 4.07
CA LYS A 10 3.58 24.27 5.10
C LYS A 10 3.11 23.70 6.43
N GLU A 11 1.83 23.85 6.77
CA GLU A 11 1.25 23.25 7.96
C GLU A 11 1.07 21.74 7.75
N SER A 12 0.38 21.36 6.67
CA SER A 12 0.25 19.99 6.19
C SER A 12 -0.27 19.97 4.76
N ALA A 13 0.33 19.14 3.91
CA ALA A 13 -0.19 18.90 2.57
C ALA A 13 -1.64 18.36 2.54
N TRP A 14 -2.15 17.81 3.65
CA TRP A 14 -3.55 17.39 3.81
C TRP A 14 -4.57 18.50 3.55
N TYR A 15 -4.25 19.73 3.97
CA TYR A 15 -5.16 20.86 3.84
C TYR A 15 -5.30 21.35 2.40
N LEU A 16 -4.52 20.80 1.47
CA LEU A 16 -4.60 21.13 0.05
C LEU A 16 -5.69 20.34 -0.69
N GLY A 17 -6.17 19.24 -0.11
CA GLY A 17 -7.21 18.37 -0.68
C GLY A 17 -8.49 19.09 -1.13
N PRO A 18 -9.07 20.01 -0.33
CA PRO A 18 -10.23 20.79 -0.75
C PRO A 18 -9.96 21.74 -1.93
N PHE A 19 -8.72 22.23 -2.10
CA PHE A 19 -8.35 23.12 -3.20
C PHE A 19 -8.18 22.35 -4.52
N MET A 20 -7.66 21.12 -4.45
CA MET A 20 -7.57 20.22 -5.60
C MET A 20 -8.95 19.77 -6.08
N ARG A 21 -9.92 19.64 -5.16
CA ARG A 21 -11.32 19.28 -5.46
C ARG A 21 -12.15 20.44 -6.03
N ASN A 22 -11.74 21.69 -5.84
CA ASN A 22 -12.46 22.88 -6.29
C ASN A 22 -12.05 23.37 -7.70
N GLY A 23 -12.12 22.44 -8.66
CA GLY A 23 -11.98 22.74 -10.09
C GLY A 23 -10.55 23.02 -10.58
N LYS A 24 -10.42 23.16 -11.90
CA LYS A 24 -9.14 23.20 -12.65
C LYS A 24 -8.13 24.23 -12.11
N ARG A 25 -8.61 25.40 -11.67
CA ARG A 25 -7.76 26.48 -11.19
C ARG A 25 -7.11 26.18 -9.82
N GLY A 26 -7.85 25.51 -8.92
CA GLY A 26 -7.32 25.09 -7.62
C GLY A 26 -6.27 24.00 -7.77
N TYR A 27 -6.52 23.06 -8.68
CA TYR A 27 -5.58 22.02 -9.09
C TYR A 27 -4.27 22.60 -9.64
N GLU A 28 -4.33 23.50 -10.62
CA GLU A 28 -3.14 24.11 -11.25
C GLU A 28 -2.28 24.90 -10.24
N LEU A 29 -2.91 25.55 -9.25
CA LEU A 29 -2.21 26.32 -8.22
C LEU A 29 -1.48 25.45 -7.21
N VAL A 30 -2.07 24.32 -6.80
CA VAL A 30 -1.43 23.36 -5.88
C VAL A 30 -0.24 22.67 -6.56
N HIS A 31 -0.32 22.43 -7.87
CA HIS A 31 0.71 21.75 -8.67
C HIS A 31 1.91 22.61 -9.05
N GLN A 32 1.93 23.88 -8.67
CA GLN A 32 3.10 24.72 -8.91
C GLN A 32 4.30 24.17 -8.14
N THR A 33 5.42 23.95 -8.84
CA THR A 33 6.66 23.42 -8.26
C THR A 33 7.14 24.23 -7.05
N SER A 34 6.90 25.55 -7.05
CA SER A 34 7.23 26.44 -5.93
C SER A 34 6.39 26.21 -4.67
N ILE A 35 5.17 25.66 -4.81
CA ILE A 35 4.25 25.35 -3.71
C ILE A 35 4.60 23.97 -3.15
N LEU A 36 4.72 22.95 -4.01
CA LEU A 36 5.01 21.57 -3.59
C LEU A 36 6.34 21.44 -2.84
N LYS A 37 7.40 22.13 -3.28
CA LYS A 37 8.72 22.14 -2.62
C LYS A 37 8.71 22.67 -1.18
N ARG A 38 7.64 23.35 -0.77
CA ARG A 38 7.53 24.03 0.52
C ARG A 38 6.47 23.39 1.42
N CYS A 39 5.78 22.36 0.94
CA CYS A 39 4.76 21.68 1.71
C CYS A 39 5.39 20.77 2.75
N ASN A 40 4.83 20.79 3.95
CA ASN A 40 5.11 19.79 4.97
C ASN A 40 4.40 18.50 4.58
N VAL A 41 5.17 17.61 3.95
CA VAL A 41 4.74 16.27 3.55
C VAL A 41 5.00 15.23 4.64
N THR A 42 5.50 15.63 5.81
CA THR A 42 5.71 14.72 6.95
C THR A 42 4.41 13.97 7.34
N PRO A 43 3.20 14.58 7.30
CA PRO A 43 1.93 13.87 7.49
C PRO A 43 1.47 13.03 6.28
N ILE A 44 2.13 13.15 5.12
CA ILE A 44 1.97 12.24 3.97
C ILE A 44 2.77 10.95 4.22
N VAL A 45 3.91 11.04 4.94
CA VAL A 45 4.72 9.88 5.32
C VAL A 45 3.95 8.94 6.27
N ASP A 46 3.00 9.47 7.06
CA ASP A 46 2.09 8.66 7.89
C ASP A 46 0.94 8.00 7.10
N LYS A 47 0.70 8.40 5.85
CA LYS A 47 -0.41 7.90 5.02
C LYS A 47 0.03 7.66 3.57
N THR A 48 0.83 6.61 3.42
CA THR A 48 1.04 5.81 2.21
C THR A 48 -0.14 5.69 1.23
N PRO A 49 -1.40 5.51 1.68
CA PRO A 49 -2.50 5.22 0.76
C PRO A 49 -2.82 6.34 -0.25
N SER A 50 -2.57 7.62 0.08
CA SER A 50 -2.86 8.73 -0.85
C SER A 50 -1.91 8.80 -2.05
N ALA A 51 -0.68 8.28 -1.92
CA ALA A 51 0.24 8.22 -3.05
C ALA A 51 -0.21 7.19 -4.10
N ILE A 52 -0.84 6.10 -3.65
CA ILE A 52 -1.30 5.00 -4.51
C ILE A 52 -2.54 5.43 -5.30
N GLU A 53 -3.47 6.14 -4.67
CA GLU A 53 -4.65 6.69 -5.34
C GLU A 53 -4.27 7.73 -6.42
N TYR A 54 -3.24 8.54 -6.17
CA TYR A 54 -2.90 9.70 -7.00
C TYR A 54 -1.84 9.42 -8.08
N PHE A 55 -0.87 8.55 -7.79
CA PHE A 55 0.28 8.29 -8.66
C PHE A 55 0.44 6.80 -9.04
N GLY A 56 -0.38 5.92 -8.48
CA GLY A 56 -0.33 4.48 -8.72
C GLY A 56 0.61 3.72 -7.75
N VAL A 57 0.51 2.39 -7.79
CA VAL A 57 1.25 1.48 -6.89
C VAL A 57 2.76 1.68 -6.99
N GLU A 58 3.30 1.95 -8.18
CA GLU A 58 4.73 2.17 -8.38
C GLU A 58 5.28 3.40 -7.64
N GLU A 59 4.52 4.48 -7.57
CA GLU A 59 4.95 5.67 -6.82
C GLU A 59 4.77 5.47 -5.32
N GLY A 60 3.72 4.73 -4.91
CA GLY A 60 3.53 4.28 -3.54
C GLY A 60 4.74 3.47 -3.03
N ILE A 61 5.28 2.58 -3.86
CA ILE A 61 6.52 1.84 -3.57
C ILE A 61 7.68 2.81 -3.30
N LYS A 62 7.97 3.75 -4.22
CA LYS A 62 9.10 4.70 -4.06
C LYS A 62 9.04 5.49 -2.76
N VAL A 63 7.84 5.87 -2.31
CA VAL A 63 7.64 6.59 -1.05
C VAL A 63 7.91 5.67 0.16
N LEU A 64 7.47 4.41 0.08
CA LEU A 64 7.61 3.45 1.17
C LEU A 64 9.00 2.85 1.30
N GLU A 65 9.74 2.70 0.20
CA GLU A 65 11.08 2.10 0.17
C GLU A 65 12.03 2.79 1.14
N ALA A 66 11.89 4.10 1.36
CA ALA A 66 12.68 4.85 2.35
C ALA A 66 12.50 4.34 3.79
N ASN A 67 11.42 3.60 4.07
CA ASN A 67 11.10 3.04 5.37
C ASN A 67 11.39 1.53 5.48
N VAL A 68 11.76 0.89 4.37
CA VAL A 68 12.10 -0.54 4.30
C VAL A 68 13.57 -0.76 4.69
N PRO A 69 13.92 -1.80 5.49
CA PRO A 69 13.03 -2.75 6.17
C PRO A 69 12.65 -2.33 7.59
N LYS A 70 12.90 -1.08 8.00
CA LYS A 70 12.80 -0.68 9.43
C LYS A 70 11.35 -0.61 9.94
N HIS A 71 10.39 -0.28 9.08
CA HIS A 71 8.99 -0.13 9.46
C HIS A 71 8.13 -1.27 8.92
N GLY A 72 7.65 -2.15 9.81
CA GLY A 72 6.96 -3.39 9.43
C GLY A 72 5.79 -3.19 8.47
N LEU A 73 4.86 -2.27 8.75
CA LEU A 73 3.70 -2.07 7.87
C LEU A 73 4.09 -1.53 6.49
N SER A 74 5.16 -0.72 6.41
CA SER A 74 5.67 -0.21 5.13
C SER A 74 6.35 -1.32 4.33
N THR A 75 7.19 -2.12 4.99
CA THR A 75 7.84 -3.28 4.38
C THR A 75 6.82 -4.30 3.87
N LEU A 76 5.80 -4.62 4.68
CA LEU A 76 4.70 -5.50 4.27
C LEU A 76 3.95 -4.92 3.05
N ALA A 77 3.62 -3.63 3.08
CA ALA A 77 2.94 -2.98 1.96
C ALA A 77 3.75 -2.99 0.66
N VAL A 78 5.06 -2.74 0.72
CA VAL A 78 5.95 -2.79 -0.46
C VAL A 78 5.99 -4.20 -1.05
N GLY A 79 6.13 -5.24 -0.22
CA GLY A 79 6.11 -6.62 -0.69
C GLY A 79 4.78 -6.96 -1.40
N ILE A 80 3.65 -6.58 -0.79
CA ILE A 80 2.31 -6.77 -1.37
C ILE A 80 2.15 -6.01 -2.70
N PHE A 81 2.71 -4.80 -2.80
CA PHE A 81 2.66 -4.01 -4.03
C PHE A 81 3.48 -4.61 -5.16
N TYR A 82 4.65 -5.18 -4.86
CA TYR A 82 5.40 -5.96 -5.83
C TYR A 82 4.62 -7.19 -6.31
N VAL A 83 3.91 -7.88 -5.43
CA VAL A 83 2.97 -8.96 -5.81
C VAL A 83 1.85 -8.46 -6.73
N CYS A 84 1.26 -7.29 -6.44
CA CYS A 84 0.23 -6.68 -7.28
C CYS A 84 0.75 -6.34 -8.69
N LEU A 85 2.01 -5.91 -8.79
CA LEU A 85 2.68 -5.61 -10.06
C LEU A 85 3.20 -6.86 -10.80
N GLY A 86 3.12 -8.04 -10.17
CA GLY A 86 3.66 -9.28 -10.71
C GLY A 86 5.19 -9.34 -10.74
N LYS A 87 5.84 -8.56 -9.87
CA LYS A 87 7.30 -8.49 -9.69
C LYS A 87 7.73 -9.48 -8.60
N GLU A 88 7.75 -10.76 -8.95
CA GLU A 88 7.90 -11.89 -8.03
C GLU A 88 9.23 -11.85 -7.26
N MET A 89 10.35 -11.60 -7.95
CA MET A 89 11.67 -11.54 -7.32
C MET A 89 11.79 -10.39 -6.31
N GLU A 90 11.29 -9.19 -6.67
CA GLU A 90 11.29 -8.04 -5.78
C GLU A 90 10.38 -8.26 -4.57
N ALA A 91 9.23 -8.89 -4.75
CA ALA A 91 8.34 -9.27 -3.65
C ALA A 91 9.04 -10.21 -2.68
N THR A 92 9.68 -11.28 -3.18
CA THR A 92 10.42 -12.25 -2.35
C THR A 92 11.51 -11.59 -1.54
N ASN A 93 12.36 -10.76 -2.17
CA ASN A 93 13.43 -10.05 -1.47
C ASN A 93 12.88 -9.20 -0.31
N VAL A 94 11.77 -8.49 -0.52
CA VAL A 94 11.16 -7.65 0.52
C VAL A 94 10.55 -8.48 1.65
N PHE A 95 9.95 -9.63 1.35
CA PHE A 95 9.42 -10.53 2.37
C PHE A 95 10.50 -11.26 3.17
N GLU A 96 11.63 -11.58 2.56
CA GLU A 96 12.81 -12.08 3.26
C GLU A 96 13.34 -11.02 4.24
N GLU A 97 13.51 -9.78 3.78
CA GLU A 97 13.90 -8.66 4.63
C GLU A 97 12.89 -8.43 5.75
N PHE A 98 11.59 -8.53 5.47
CA PHE A 98 10.53 -8.42 6.46
C PHE A 98 10.69 -9.47 7.58
N ALA A 99 10.81 -10.74 7.20
CA ALA A 99 10.94 -11.84 8.15
C ALA A 99 12.21 -11.71 9.01
N ALA A 100 13.33 -11.34 8.37
CA ALA A 100 14.63 -11.19 9.03
C ALA A 100 14.68 -10.00 10.00
N ASN A 101 14.05 -8.86 9.67
CA ASN A 101 14.16 -7.63 10.46
C ASN A 101 13.08 -7.48 11.53
N HIS A 102 11.94 -8.16 11.39
CA HIS A 102 10.84 -8.05 12.33
C HIS A 102 10.66 -9.28 13.23
N ASN A 103 11.49 -10.32 13.05
CA ASN A 103 11.37 -11.62 13.73
C ASN A 103 9.94 -12.20 13.63
N LEU A 104 9.30 -11.99 12.49
CA LEU A 104 7.93 -12.43 12.24
C LEU A 104 7.94 -13.59 11.25
N ASP A 105 7.27 -14.67 11.64
CA ASP A 105 6.87 -15.71 10.69
C ASP A 105 5.75 -15.14 9.80
N LEU A 106 5.88 -15.31 8.48
CA LEU A 106 4.88 -14.89 7.49
C LEU A 106 3.53 -15.62 7.67
N ILE A 107 3.50 -16.68 8.46
CA ILE A 107 2.32 -17.48 8.83
C ILE A 107 1.68 -16.97 10.14
N SER A 108 2.31 -16.01 10.83
CA SER A 108 1.84 -15.51 12.14
C SER A 108 0.53 -14.72 12.05
N ASN A 109 -0.18 -14.62 13.18
CA ASN A 109 -1.39 -13.79 13.29
C ASN A 109 -1.07 -12.28 13.08
N VAL A 110 0.16 -11.86 13.33
CA VAL A 110 0.57 -10.46 13.19
C VAL A 110 0.48 -10.00 11.73
N ILE A 111 0.82 -10.86 10.76
CA ILE A 111 0.66 -10.55 9.33
C ILE A 111 -0.80 -10.26 8.97
N PHE A 112 -1.72 -10.98 9.60
CA PHE A 112 -3.14 -10.80 9.37
C PHE A 112 -3.61 -9.44 9.90
N GLU A 113 -3.24 -9.09 11.14
CA GLU A 113 -3.57 -7.80 11.74
C GLU A 113 -2.99 -6.63 10.93
N MET A 114 -1.73 -6.76 10.46
CA MET A 114 -1.10 -5.76 9.61
C MET A 114 -1.74 -5.68 8.21
N GLY A 115 -2.18 -6.82 7.67
CA GLY A 115 -2.93 -6.90 6.42
C GLY A 115 -4.28 -6.20 6.50
N ASP A 116 -5.06 -6.46 7.56
CA ASP A 116 -6.34 -5.81 7.84
C ASP A 116 -6.15 -4.31 8.06
N GLU A 117 -5.12 -3.91 8.80
CA GLU A 117 -4.78 -2.51 9.00
C GLU A 117 -4.47 -1.82 7.66
N LEU A 118 -3.64 -2.45 6.81
CA LEU A 118 -3.33 -1.94 5.48
C LEU A 118 -4.58 -1.84 4.61
N GLN A 119 -5.43 -2.86 4.64
CA GLN A 119 -6.68 -2.90 3.89
C GLN A 119 -7.64 -1.78 4.31
N SER A 120 -7.83 -1.59 5.62
CA SER A 120 -8.64 -0.51 6.20
C SER A 120 -8.10 0.87 5.83
N ARG A 121 -6.77 1.02 5.90
CA ARG A 121 -6.08 2.23 5.46
C ARG A 121 -6.38 2.49 3.99
N LEU A 122 -6.23 1.53 3.08
CA LEU A 122 -6.53 1.69 1.65
C LEU A 122 -8.01 2.01 1.38
N TRP A 123 -8.94 1.32 2.05
CA TRP A 123 -10.39 1.51 1.89
C TRP A 123 -10.84 2.95 2.21
N SER A 124 -10.21 3.58 3.21
CA SER A 124 -10.56 4.94 3.63
C SER A 124 -10.33 6.03 2.55
N PHE A 125 -9.60 5.71 1.48
CA PHE A 125 -9.27 6.64 0.40
C PHE A 125 -10.17 6.52 -0.84
N HIS A 126 -11.27 5.75 -0.79
CA HIS A 126 -12.27 5.70 -1.88
C HIS A 126 -11.67 5.39 -3.26
N LEU A 127 -10.81 4.38 -3.34
CA LEU A 127 -10.15 3.95 -4.57
C LEU A 127 -11.20 3.71 -5.68
N PRO A 128 -11.00 4.24 -6.91
CA PRO A 128 -11.88 3.93 -8.03
C PRO A 128 -11.88 2.42 -8.27
N LEU A 129 -13.04 1.79 -8.16
CA LEU A 129 -13.31 0.33 -8.26
C LEU A 129 -12.92 -0.31 -9.62
N SER A 130 -12.07 0.32 -10.44
CA SER A 130 -11.85 -0.05 -11.85
C SER A 130 -10.38 -0.27 -12.24
N ASN A 131 -9.42 -0.16 -11.30
CA ASN A 131 -7.98 -0.34 -11.56
C ASN A 131 -7.41 -1.65 -10.98
N THR A 132 -8.21 -2.72 -10.93
CA THR A 132 -7.83 -3.98 -10.28
C THR A 132 -6.48 -4.52 -10.77
N TYR A 133 -5.49 -4.57 -9.89
CA TYR A 133 -4.23 -5.29 -10.11
C TYR A 133 -4.42 -6.82 -10.11
N GLU A 134 -5.64 -7.32 -9.92
CA GLU A 134 -6.00 -8.74 -10.05
C GLU A 134 -5.46 -9.40 -11.34
N LYS A 135 -5.41 -8.66 -12.47
CA LYS A 135 -4.88 -9.21 -13.73
C LYS A 135 -3.36 -9.37 -13.77
N THR A 136 -2.65 -8.53 -13.02
CA THR A 136 -1.17 -8.54 -12.94
C THR A 136 -0.65 -9.22 -11.70
N PHE A 137 -1.55 -9.57 -10.77
CA PHE A 137 -1.25 -10.28 -9.55
C PHE A 137 -0.47 -11.56 -9.83
N LYS A 138 0.72 -11.68 -9.25
CA LYS A 138 1.48 -12.93 -9.19
C LYS A 138 2.10 -13.08 -7.82
N PHE A 139 1.66 -14.11 -7.11
CA PHE A 139 2.27 -14.51 -5.85
C PHE A 139 3.59 -15.25 -6.16
N PRO A 140 4.68 -15.02 -5.40
CA PRO A 140 5.94 -15.70 -5.66
C PRO A 140 5.81 -17.22 -5.57
N GLU A 141 6.57 -17.92 -6.42
CA GLU A 141 6.66 -19.39 -6.49
C GLU A 141 8.14 -19.80 -6.49
N ASP A 142 8.80 -19.62 -5.35
CA ASP A 142 10.21 -19.94 -5.10
C ASP A 142 10.39 -20.74 -3.78
N ASP A 143 11.66 -21.02 -3.44
CA ASP A 143 12.01 -21.84 -2.27
C ASP A 143 11.63 -21.18 -0.92
N PHE A 144 11.51 -19.86 -0.89
CA PHE A 144 11.14 -19.09 0.30
C PHE A 144 9.63 -18.85 0.38
N LEU A 145 9.01 -18.45 -0.73
CA LEU A 145 7.58 -18.19 -0.85
C LEU A 145 6.98 -18.98 -2.00
N ALA A 146 5.98 -19.78 -1.68
CA ALA A 146 5.19 -20.50 -2.67
C ALA A 146 3.70 -20.43 -2.34
N SER A 147 2.86 -20.59 -3.35
CA SER A 147 1.42 -20.69 -3.13
C SER A 147 1.13 -21.87 -2.19
N PRO A 148 0.35 -21.65 -1.11
CA PRO A 148 0.06 -22.69 -0.15
C PRO A 148 -0.68 -23.87 -0.81
N SER A 149 -0.19 -25.09 -0.64
CA SER A 149 -0.79 -26.29 -1.26
C SER A 149 -2.25 -26.54 -0.84
N CYS A 150 -2.65 -26.00 0.31
CA CYS A 150 -4.02 -26.06 0.82
C CYS A 150 -4.95 -24.98 0.25
N LEU A 151 -4.48 -24.09 -0.63
CA LEU A 151 -5.25 -22.99 -1.20
C LEU A 151 -6.55 -23.49 -1.87
N TYR A 152 -6.46 -24.55 -2.69
CA TYR A 152 -7.62 -25.13 -3.38
C TYR A 152 -8.53 -25.98 -2.48
N ARG A 153 -8.08 -26.33 -1.28
CA ARG A 153 -8.89 -27.08 -0.30
C ARG A 153 -9.80 -26.16 0.52
N HIS A 154 -9.50 -24.87 0.55
CA HIS A 154 -10.29 -23.87 1.24
C HIS A 154 -11.15 -23.14 0.21
N ALA A 155 -12.27 -23.78 -0.17
CA ALA A 155 -13.23 -23.19 -1.09
C ALA A 155 -13.87 -21.95 -0.45
N HIS A 156 -13.56 -20.75 -0.98
CA HIS A 156 -14.31 -19.47 -1.03
C HIS A 156 -15.27 -19.05 0.11
N THR A 157 -15.24 -19.68 1.27
CA THR A 157 -16.06 -19.36 2.44
C THR A 157 -15.16 -18.58 3.38
N MET A 158 -15.09 -17.26 3.21
CA MET A 158 -15.93 -16.30 3.93
C MET A 158 -15.88 -16.62 5.42
N ASP A 159 -14.77 -16.23 6.04
CA ASP A 159 -14.64 -15.35 7.21
C ASP A 159 -13.16 -15.38 7.62
N LEU A 160 -12.48 -14.23 7.67
CA LEU A 160 -11.03 -14.18 7.91
C LEU A 160 -10.62 -14.81 9.27
N GLU A 161 -11.57 -14.92 10.20
CA GLU A 161 -11.45 -15.57 11.52
C GLU A 161 -11.25 -17.10 11.44
N GLY A 162 -11.63 -17.75 10.33
CA GLY A 162 -11.44 -19.19 10.08
C GLY A 162 -10.33 -19.52 9.07
N SER A 163 -9.60 -18.50 8.58
CA SER A 163 -8.64 -18.67 7.51
C SER A 163 -7.42 -19.50 7.93
N CYS A 164 -7.08 -20.51 7.11
CA CYS A 164 -5.87 -21.29 7.27
C CYS A 164 -4.64 -20.37 7.34
N LYS A 165 -3.86 -20.49 8.41
CA LYS A 165 -2.66 -19.66 8.64
C LYS A 165 -1.71 -19.67 7.45
N ASN A 166 -1.52 -20.83 6.83
CA ASN A 166 -0.65 -20.97 5.66
C ASN A 166 -1.15 -20.19 4.44
N CYS A 167 -2.47 -19.97 4.32
CA CYS A 167 -3.07 -19.22 3.20
C CYS A 167 -3.13 -17.70 3.43
N ARG A 168 -2.80 -17.21 4.62
CA ARG A 168 -3.13 -15.84 5.02
C ARG A 168 -2.42 -14.78 4.20
N LEU A 169 -1.11 -14.88 4.06
CA LEU A 169 -0.35 -13.91 3.26
C LEU A 169 -0.88 -13.85 1.82
N PHE A 170 -1.14 -15.00 1.20
CA PHE A 170 -1.74 -15.09 -0.12
C PHE A 170 -3.08 -14.33 -0.20
N TRP A 171 -4.01 -14.59 0.74
CA TRP A 171 -5.32 -13.94 0.75
C TRP A 171 -5.22 -12.43 1.04
N VAL A 172 -4.32 -11.99 1.91
CA VAL A 172 -4.05 -10.57 2.15
C VAL A 172 -3.59 -9.90 0.86
N CYS A 173 -2.60 -10.48 0.16
CA CYS A 173 -2.12 -9.95 -1.11
C CYS A 173 -3.24 -9.89 -2.16
N LEU A 174 -4.04 -10.95 -2.29
CA LEU A 174 -5.12 -11.03 -3.27
C LEU A 174 -6.26 -10.05 -2.95
N ASN A 175 -6.59 -9.85 -1.67
CA ASN A 175 -7.63 -8.91 -1.29
C ASN A 175 -7.19 -7.47 -1.56
N ILE A 176 -5.93 -7.14 -1.28
CA ILE A 176 -5.38 -5.81 -1.58
C ILE A 176 -5.29 -5.58 -3.08
N SER A 177 -4.89 -6.58 -3.88
CA SER A 177 -4.83 -6.43 -5.35
C SER A 177 -6.20 -6.23 -6.01
N LYS A 178 -7.29 -6.66 -5.35
CA LYS A 178 -8.67 -6.39 -5.76
C LYS A 178 -9.17 -5.00 -5.35
N LEU A 179 -8.56 -4.39 -4.34
CA LEU A 179 -8.89 -3.04 -3.89
C LEU A 179 -8.20 -1.95 -4.70
N LEU A 180 -6.96 -2.22 -5.11
CA LEU A 180 -6.12 -1.34 -5.93
C LEU A 180 -6.50 -1.50 -7.40
#